data_AF-A0A1F2S8H5-F1
#
_entry.id   AF-A0A1F2S8H5-F1
#
_cell.length_a   1.000
_cell.length_b   1.000
_cell.length_c   1.000
_cell.angle_alpha   90.00
_cell.angle_beta   90.00
_cell.angle_gamma   90.00
#
_symmetry.space_group_name_H-M   'P 1'
#
loop_
_entity.id
_entity.type
_entity.pdbx_description
1 polymer ?
#
loop_
_entity_poly.entity_id
_entity_poly.type
_entity_poly.pdbx_seq_one_letter_code
_entity_poly.pdbx_strand_id
1 'polypeptide(L)'
;MVNVITEHPGTEAVCSCVVSGCSRTGPASPGRAGPLRLYHESEPRMPISPRSADTTPDAERVQIDLLRAAPVARRLHLALQLTATVIGAPRRAIGRAQPHDSPQDRDLRFVDLHYGADVAAGLRKDLDRRSRTPGCASPISVVHAVEPRRSTPCPDRADIG
;
A
#
# COMPACT_ATOMS: atom_id res chain seq x y z
N MET A 1 51.65 -13.89 -27.18
CA MET A 1 50.70 -13.91 -28.31
C MET A 1 50.11 -12.52 -28.39
N VAL A 2 50.37 -11.82 -29.50
CA VAL A 2 50.04 -10.38 -29.69
C VAL A 2 48.69 -10.27 -30.39
N ASN A 3 47.82 -9.38 -29.90
CA ASN A 3 46.99 -8.39 -30.64
C ASN A 3 45.76 -8.03 -29.82
N VAL A 4 45.12 -6.86 -29.90
CA VAL A 4 45.40 -5.49 -30.34
C VAL A 4 44.11 -4.76 -29.95
N ILE A 5 44.23 -3.52 -29.48
CA ILE A 5 43.10 -2.65 -29.17
C ILE A 5 42.52 -2.12 -30.49
N THR A 6 41.21 -2.19 -30.67
CA THR A 6 40.47 -1.29 -31.58
C THR A 6 39.31 -0.64 -30.82
N GLU A 7 39.53 0.61 -30.45
CA GLU A 7 38.57 1.68 -30.15
C GLU A 7 37.62 1.90 -31.35
N HIS A 8 36.28 2.03 -31.24
CA HIS A 8 35.45 3.24 -30.95
C HIS A 8 34.02 2.99 -31.53
N PRO A 9 32.98 3.86 -31.41
CA PRO A 9 32.58 4.80 -30.35
C PRO A 9 31.04 4.80 -30.05
N GLY A 10 30.63 5.48 -28.97
CA GLY A 10 29.25 5.93 -28.72
C GLY A 10 28.40 4.92 -27.92
N THR A 11 27.80 5.23 -26.77
CA THR A 11 27.10 6.45 -26.37
C THR A 11 26.98 6.42 -24.84
N GLU A 12 27.87 7.09 -24.12
CA GLU A 12 27.70 7.30 -22.68
C GLU A 12 26.88 8.58 -22.47
N ALA A 13 25.57 8.41 -22.29
CA ALA A 13 24.75 9.43 -21.64
C ALA A 13 24.87 9.25 -20.12
N VAL A 14 26.05 9.57 -19.57
CA VAL A 14 26.18 9.83 -18.13
C VAL A 14 25.59 11.21 -17.90
N CYS A 15 24.30 11.23 -17.56
CA CYS A 15 23.62 12.44 -17.10
C CYS A 15 24.08 12.71 -15.66
N SER A 16 25.29 13.25 -15.54
CA SER A 16 25.81 13.90 -14.35
C SER A 16 25.14 15.27 -14.23
N CYS A 17 23.97 15.31 -13.61
CA CYS A 17 23.42 16.56 -13.09
C CYS A 17 23.89 16.74 -11.66
N VAL A 18 24.99 17.47 -11.54
CA VAL A 18 25.48 18.14 -10.35
C VAL A 18 24.33 18.91 -9.69
N VAL A 19 23.85 18.44 -8.53
CA VAL A 19 23.03 19.27 -7.65
C VAL A 19 23.94 20.32 -7.03
N SER A 20 23.88 21.48 -7.65
CA SER A 20 24.45 22.74 -7.21
C SER A 20 24.07 23.07 -5.76
N GLY A 21 25.10 23.43 -4.99
CA GLY A 21 25.12 24.21 -3.76
C GLY A 21 23.81 24.55 -3.04
N CYS A 22 23.67 24.00 -1.83
CA CYS A 22 22.93 24.64 -0.74
C CYS A 22 23.66 24.42 0.59
N SER A 23 24.90 24.91 0.69
CA SER A 23 25.61 25.09 1.95
C SER A 23 24.99 26.28 2.70
N ARG A 24 23.93 26.02 3.47
CA ARG A 24 23.37 26.98 4.42
C ARG A 24 24.25 27.00 5.69
N THR A 25 25.36 27.72 5.64
CA THR A 25 26.08 28.14 6.86
C THR A 25 25.44 29.44 7.37
N GLY A 26 24.31 29.31 8.06
CA GLY A 26 23.78 30.38 8.88
C GLY A 26 24.49 30.37 10.25
N PRO A 27 24.73 31.54 10.88
CA PRO A 27 25.33 31.57 12.22
C PRO A 27 24.41 30.86 13.21
N ALA A 28 25.03 30.04 14.07
CA ALA A 28 24.37 29.36 15.17
C ALA A 28 23.59 30.36 16.02
N SER A 29 22.26 30.33 15.92
CA SER A 29 21.41 31.08 16.84
C SER A 29 21.62 30.49 18.23
N PRO A 30 22.00 31.30 19.23
CA PRO A 30 22.17 30.80 20.59
C PRO A 30 20.84 30.22 21.06
N GLY A 31 20.90 28.94 21.44
CA GLY A 31 19.78 28.15 21.90
C GLY A 31 19.05 28.87 23.02
N ARG A 32 17.83 29.32 22.73
CA ARG A 32 16.87 29.58 23.78
C ARG A 32 16.42 28.23 24.31
N ALA A 33 17.19 27.69 25.26
CA ALA A 33 16.75 26.65 26.16
C ALA A 33 15.59 27.23 26.99
N GLY A 34 14.40 27.29 26.38
CA GLY A 34 13.16 27.40 27.13
C GLY A 34 13.12 26.20 28.07
N PRO A 35 12.58 26.35 29.29
CA PRO A 35 12.51 25.24 30.22
C PRO A 35 11.87 24.06 29.50
N LEU A 36 12.54 22.90 29.55
CA LEU A 36 11.92 21.63 29.25
C LEU A 36 10.61 21.64 30.01
N ARG A 37 9.50 21.77 29.29
CA ARG A 37 8.17 21.67 29.86
C ARG A 37 8.13 20.25 30.40
N LEU A 38 8.45 20.10 31.69
CA LEU A 38 8.15 18.91 32.46
C LEU A 38 6.68 18.67 32.18
N TYR A 39 6.40 17.62 31.41
CA TYR A 39 5.04 17.19 31.15
C TYR A 39 4.41 17.00 32.51
N HIS A 40 3.50 17.91 32.85
CA HIS A 40 2.72 17.83 34.07
C HIS A 40 2.12 16.43 34.11
N GLU A 41 2.44 15.70 35.17
CA GLU A 41 1.96 14.35 35.36
C GLU A 41 0.43 14.34 35.42
N SER A 42 -0.13 13.34 34.72
CA SER A 42 -1.49 12.79 34.86
C SER A 42 -2.68 13.76 34.80
N GLU A 43 -2.93 14.34 33.63
CA GLU A 43 -4.32 14.66 33.25
C GLU A 43 -5.06 13.37 32.84
N PRO A 44 -6.29 13.12 33.32
CA PRO A 44 -7.08 11.98 32.88
C PRO A 44 -7.28 12.09 31.36
N ARG A 45 -6.77 11.10 30.62
CA ARG A 45 -6.99 11.00 29.18
C ARG A 45 -8.50 11.02 28.94
N MET A 46 -9.00 12.09 28.32
CA MET A 46 -10.40 12.14 27.89
C MET A 46 -10.75 10.84 27.17
N PRO A 47 -11.91 10.22 27.46
CA PRO A 47 -12.28 8.95 26.85
C PRO A 47 -12.31 9.15 25.34
N ILE A 48 -11.37 8.48 24.66
CA ILE A 48 -11.35 8.42 23.21
C ILE A 48 -12.66 7.74 22.82
N SER A 49 -13.56 8.49 22.17
CA SER A 49 -14.76 7.89 21.59
C SER A 49 -14.31 6.82 20.60
N PRO A 50 -14.92 5.62 20.64
CA PRO A 50 -14.51 4.55 19.76
C PRO A 50 -14.69 4.99 18.30
N ARG A 51 -13.70 4.72 17.46
CA ARG A 51 -13.68 5.10 16.04
C ARG A 51 -14.66 4.30 15.19
N SER A 52 -15.10 3.15 15.71
CA SER A 52 -16.07 2.26 15.09
C SER A 52 -17.29 2.12 16.00
N ALA A 53 -18.50 2.20 15.43
CA ALA A 53 -19.74 1.95 16.15
C ALA A 53 -19.86 0.48 16.60
N ASP A 54 -19.14 -0.43 15.94
CA ASP A 54 -19.17 -1.88 16.19
C ASP A 54 -18.04 -2.35 17.14
N THR A 55 -17.29 -1.40 17.74
CA THR A 55 -16.18 -1.69 18.67
C THR A 55 -16.39 -0.93 19.97
N THR A 56 -16.35 -1.64 21.10
CA THR A 56 -16.43 -0.98 22.42
C THR A 56 -15.16 -0.17 22.72
N PRO A 57 -15.22 0.90 23.53
CA PRO A 57 -14.05 1.70 23.87
C PRO A 57 -12.91 0.87 24.50
N ASP A 58 -13.26 -0.14 25.30
CA ASP A 58 -12.32 -1.03 25.97
C ASP A 58 -11.59 -1.92 24.97
N ALA A 59 -12.32 -2.49 24.01
CA ALA A 59 -11.74 -3.30 22.94
C ALA A 59 -10.82 -2.46 22.05
N GLU A 60 -11.20 -1.23 21.70
CA GLU A 60 -10.35 -0.34 20.92
C GLU A 60 -9.06 0.01 21.66
N ARG A 61 -9.12 0.30 22.96
CA ARG A 61 -7.93 0.56 23.78
C ARG A 61 -6.95 -0.61 23.74
N VAL A 62 -7.44 -1.82 23.98
CA VAL A 62 -6.61 -3.04 23.93
C VAL A 62 -6.00 -3.24 22.54
N GLN A 63 -6.77 -3.04 21.46
CA GLN A 63 -6.27 -3.18 20.09
C GLN A 63 -5.15 -2.17 19.77
N ILE A 64 -5.31 -0.92 20.21
CA ILE A 64 -4.28 0.12 20.05
C ILE A 64 -3.00 -0.27 20.79
N ASP A 65 -3.11 -0.75 22.03
CA ASP A 65 -1.94 -1.13 22.83
C ASP A 65 -1.22 -2.35 22.23
N LEU A 66 -1.96 -3.36 21.75
CA LEU A 66 -1.40 -4.49 21.02
C LEU A 66 -0.70 -4.06 19.73
N LEU A 67 -1.29 -3.14 18.97
CA LEU A 67 -0.69 -2.63 17.73
C LEU A 67 0.59 -1.83 18.00
N ARG A 68 0.63 -1.05 19.09
CA ARG A 68 1.81 -0.29 19.51
C ARG A 68 2.94 -1.17 20.01
N ALA A 69 2.60 -2.25 20.73
CA ALA A 69 3.56 -3.23 21.20
C ALA A 69 4.11 -4.14 20.07
N ALA A 70 3.40 -4.22 18.94
CA ALA A 70 3.79 -5.11 17.85
C ALA A 70 5.11 -4.68 17.16
N PRO A 71 5.98 -5.65 16.79
CA PRO A 71 7.14 -5.39 15.95
C PRO A 71 6.76 -4.73 14.61
N VAL A 72 7.69 -3.98 14.01
CA VAL A 72 7.46 -3.29 12.72
C VAL A 72 6.97 -4.25 11.64
N ALA A 73 7.57 -5.45 11.54
CA ALA A 73 7.17 -6.47 10.57
C ALA A 73 5.71 -6.90 10.76
N ARG A 74 5.25 -7.05 12.02
CA ARG A 74 3.87 -7.42 12.33
C ARG A 74 2.90 -6.29 11.96
N ARG A 75 3.26 -5.03 12.25
CA ARG A 75 2.45 -3.87 11.86
C ARG A 75 2.30 -3.76 10.34
N LEU A 76 3.39 -3.94 9.59
CA LEU A 76 3.36 -3.94 8.13
C LEU A 76 2.47 -5.08 7.59
N HIS A 77 2.62 -6.29 8.13
CA HIS A 77 1.79 -7.43 7.74
C HIS A 77 0.29 -7.15 7.94
N LEU A 78 -0.10 -6.59 9.10
CA LEU A 78 -1.49 -6.22 9.37
C LEU A 78 -2.00 -5.15 8.40
N ALA A 79 -1.19 -4.13 8.09
CA ALA A 79 -1.57 -3.09 7.13
C ALA A 79 -1.80 -3.67 5.72
N LEU A 80 -0.95 -4.60 5.28
CA LEU A 80 -1.10 -5.28 3.98
C LEU A 80 -2.34 -6.17 3.94
N GLN A 81 -2.62 -6.94 5.01
CA GLN A 81 -3.83 -7.76 5.11
C GLN A 81 -5.11 -6.91 5.09
N LEU A 82 -5.12 -5.79 5.82
CA LEU A 82 -6.25 -4.86 5.84
C LEU A 82 -6.47 -4.25 4.44
N THR A 83 -5.39 -3.82 3.79
CA THR A 83 -5.45 -3.27 2.42
C THR A 83 -6.03 -4.29 1.45
N ALA A 84 -5.54 -5.54 1.48
CA ALA A 84 -6.07 -6.61 0.64
C ALA A 84 -7.57 -6.88 0.91
N THR A 85 -7.99 -6.79 2.17
CA THR A 85 -9.39 -6.97 2.56
C THR A 85 -10.28 -5.86 2.03
N VAL A 86 -9.88 -4.60 2.26
CA VAL A 86 -10.64 -3.40 1.87
C VAL A 86 -10.75 -3.29 0.34
N ILE A 87 -9.71 -3.67 -0.40
CA ILE A 87 -9.75 -3.69 -1.87
C ILE A 87 -10.52 -4.91 -2.40
N GLY A 88 -10.35 -6.08 -1.77
CA GLY A 88 -10.94 -7.33 -2.24
C GLY A 88 -12.45 -7.41 -2.04
N ALA A 89 -12.97 -6.86 -0.92
CA ALA A 89 -14.39 -6.87 -0.62
C ALA A 89 -15.28 -6.22 -1.71
N PRO A 90 -15.04 -4.96 -2.14
CA PRO A 90 -15.83 -4.32 -3.19
C PRO A 90 -15.68 -5.03 -4.54
N ARG A 91 -14.47 -5.47 -4.92
CA ARG A 91 -14.26 -6.26 -6.15
C ARG A 91 -15.12 -7.53 -6.19
N ARG A 92 -15.19 -8.27 -5.07
CA ARG A 92 -16.07 -9.45 -4.95
C ARG A 92 -17.55 -9.08 -4.99
N ALA A 93 -17.94 -7.93 -4.41
CA ALA A 93 -19.31 -7.44 -4.48
C ALA A 93 -19.71 -7.11 -5.93
N ILE A 94 -18.84 -6.40 -6.67
CA ILE A 94 -19.01 -6.09 -8.10
C ILE A 94 -19.12 -7.39 -8.92
N GLY A 95 -18.23 -8.36 -8.69
CA GLY A 95 -18.28 -9.65 -9.38
C GLY A 95 -19.58 -10.43 -9.15
N ARG A 96 -20.17 -10.34 -7.95
CA ARG A 96 -21.48 -10.94 -7.65
C ARG A 96 -22.64 -10.19 -8.31
N ALA A 97 -22.57 -8.86 -8.37
CA ALA A 97 -23.60 -8.04 -9.01
C ALA A 97 -23.59 -8.16 -10.54
N GLN A 98 -22.43 -8.43 -11.14
CA GLN A 98 -22.21 -8.49 -12.59
C GLN A 98 -21.45 -9.77 -12.98
N PRO A 99 -22.11 -10.93 -12.96
CA PRO A 99 -21.46 -12.22 -13.19
C PRO A 99 -20.98 -12.40 -14.64
N HIS A 100 -21.52 -11.66 -15.61
CA HIS A 100 -21.15 -11.76 -17.03
C HIS A 100 -20.11 -10.74 -17.50
N ASP A 101 -19.78 -9.73 -16.68
CA ASP A 101 -18.78 -8.72 -17.04
C ASP A 101 -17.38 -9.33 -17.08
N SER A 102 -16.55 -8.82 -17.99
CA SER A 102 -15.14 -9.19 -18.05
C SER A 102 -14.42 -8.75 -16.77
N PRO A 103 -13.29 -9.40 -16.38
CA PRO A 103 -12.49 -8.95 -15.24
C PRO A 103 -12.07 -7.47 -15.35
N GLN A 104 -11.73 -7.02 -16.56
CA GLN A 104 -11.33 -5.65 -16.83
C GLN A 104 -12.48 -4.65 -16.63
N ASP A 105 -13.70 -4.99 -17.05
CA ASP A 105 -14.86 -4.12 -16.87
C ASP A 105 -15.23 -3.97 -15.39
N ARG A 106 -15.10 -5.06 -14.62
CA ARG A 106 -15.29 -5.02 -13.16
C ARG A 106 -14.25 -4.14 -12.46
N ASP A 107 -12.99 -4.18 -12.90
CA ASP A 107 -11.95 -3.31 -12.37
C ASP A 107 -12.17 -1.84 -12.74
N LEU A 108 -12.61 -1.56 -13.98
CA LEU A 108 -12.98 -0.20 -14.39
C LEU A 108 -14.14 0.34 -13.57
N ARG A 109 -15.14 -0.49 -13.25
CA ARG A 109 -16.24 -0.12 -12.37
C ARG A 109 -15.79 0.09 -10.92
N PHE A 110 -14.88 -0.72 -10.41
CA PHE A 110 -14.26 -0.48 -9.11
C PHE A 110 -13.61 0.91 -9.09
N VAL A 111 -12.87 1.28 -10.14
CA VAL A 111 -12.24 2.60 -10.23
C VAL A 111 -13.27 3.72 -10.29
N ASP A 112 -14.32 3.56 -11.09
CA ASP A 112 -15.42 4.53 -11.20
C ASP A 112 -16.10 4.80 -9.85
N LEU A 113 -16.44 3.73 -9.11
CA LEU A 113 -17.12 3.84 -7.82
C LEU A 113 -16.27 4.48 -6.71
N HIS A 114 -14.95 4.24 -6.70
CA HIS A 114 -14.08 4.68 -5.60
C HIS A 114 -13.29 5.95 -5.89
N TYR A 115 -12.97 6.21 -7.16
CA TYR A 115 -12.10 7.33 -7.57
C TYR A 115 -12.77 8.26 -8.59
N GLY A 116 -13.94 7.89 -9.12
CA GLY A 116 -14.75 8.70 -10.02
C GLY A 116 -14.59 8.36 -11.50
N ALA A 117 -15.57 8.80 -12.28
CA ALA A 117 -15.70 8.49 -13.70
C ALA A 117 -14.52 8.99 -14.55
N ASP A 118 -13.95 10.15 -14.21
CA ASP A 118 -12.82 10.73 -14.94
C ASP A 118 -11.59 9.83 -14.89
N VAL A 119 -11.30 9.27 -13.70
CA VAL A 119 -10.18 8.35 -13.49
C VAL A 119 -10.44 7.03 -14.22
N ALA A 120 -11.67 6.52 -14.17
CA ALA A 120 -12.05 5.31 -14.89
C ALA A 120 -11.94 5.46 -16.42
N ALA A 121 -12.35 6.62 -16.96
CA ALA A 121 -12.21 6.93 -18.38
C ALA A 121 -10.75 7.05 -18.81
N GLY A 122 -9.91 7.69 -17.98
CA GLY A 122 -8.47 7.75 -18.20
C GLY A 122 -7.82 6.37 -18.22
N LEU A 123 -8.17 5.52 -17.26
CA LEU A 123 -7.68 4.13 -17.19
C LEU A 123 -8.10 3.31 -18.41
N ARG A 124 -9.37 3.42 -18.85
CA ARG A 124 -9.86 2.72 -20.05
C ARG A 124 -9.03 3.11 -21.28
N LYS A 125 -8.79 4.41 -21.50
CA LYS A 125 -7.96 4.89 -22.61
C LYS A 125 -6.53 4.35 -22.54
N ASP A 126 -5.94 4.27 -21.34
CA ASP A 126 -4.59 3.71 -21.17
C ASP A 126 -4.55 2.21 -21.47
N LEU A 127 -5.53 1.44 -21.01
CA LEU A 127 -5.65 0.01 -21.30
C LEU A 127 -5.85 -0.25 -22.79
N ASP A 128 -6.69 0.52 -23.47
CA ASP A 128 -6.90 0.45 -24.93
C ASP A 128 -5.64 0.81 -25.72
N ARG A 129 -4.82 1.73 -25.20
CA ARG A 129 -3.53 2.08 -25.79
C ARG A 129 -2.55 0.91 -25.66
N ARG A 130 -2.48 0.28 -24.49
CA ARG A 130 -1.58 -0.86 -24.22
C ARG A 130 -1.97 -2.10 -25.02
N SER A 131 -3.26 -2.36 -25.21
CA SER A 131 -3.73 -3.51 -26.01
C SER A 131 -3.38 -3.38 -27.49
N ARG A 132 -3.26 -2.15 -28.02
CA ARG A 132 -2.84 -1.84 -29.39
C ARG A 132 -1.33 -1.89 -29.62
N THR A 133 -0.52 -1.86 -28.56
CA THR A 133 0.94 -1.99 -28.66
C THR A 133 1.38 -3.28 -27.96
N PRO A 134 1.16 -4.45 -28.58
CA PRO A 134 1.57 -5.74 -28.04
C PRO A 134 3.10 -5.89 -28.18
N GLY A 135 3.86 -5.26 -27.29
CA GLY A 135 5.33 -5.30 -27.34
C GLY A 135 6.02 -5.06 -25.99
N CYS A 136 5.33 -4.47 -25.02
CA CYS A 136 5.86 -4.32 -23.66
C CYS A 136 4.74 -4.61 -22.65
N ALA A 137 4.39 -5.88 -22.51
CA ALA A 137 3.50 -6.34 -21.44
C ALA A 137 4.07 -5.89 -20.09
N SER A 138 3.44 -4.90 -19.46
CA SER A 138 3.75 -4.55 -18.08
C SER A 138 3.15 -5.61 -17.15
N PRO A 139 3.90 -6.07 -16.13
CA PRO A 139 3.53 -7.20 -15.30
C PRO A 139 2.51 -6.85 -14.21
N ILE A 140 1.68 -5.82 -14.38
CA ILE A 140 0.67 -5.48 -13.37
C ILE A 140 -0.58 -6.35 -13.58
N SER A 141 -0.37 -7.66 -13.49
CA SER A 141 -1.37 -8.65 -13.09
C SER A 141 -1.33 -8.85 -11.56
N VAL A 142 -1.04 -7.80 -10.80
CA VAL A 142 -1.33 -7.75 -9.37
C VAL A 142 -2.81 -7.31 -9.33
N VAL A 143 -3.82 -8.17 -9.22
CA VAL A 143 -4.33 -8.72 -7.95
C VAL A 143 -5.18 -9.99 -8.20
N HIS A 144 -5.00 -10.71 -9.30
CA HIS A 144 -5.88 -11.86 -9.63
C HIS A 144 -5.49 -13.20 -9.01
N ALA A 145 -4.42 -13.26 -8.22
CA ALA A 145 -3.99 -14.46 -7.51
C ALA A 145 -3.91 -14.23 -5.99
N VAL A 146 -5.03 -13.89 -5.37
CA VAL A 146 -5.27 -14.29 -3.97
C VAL A 146 -6.56 -15.07 -3.97
N GLU A 147 -6.51 -16.31 -4.47
CA GLU A 147 -7.48 -17.30 -4.00
C GLU A 147 -7.33 -17.35 -2.48
N PRO A 148 -8.42 -17.23 -1.71
CA PRO A 148 -8.36 -17.55 -0.30
C PRO A 148 -7.87 -19.00 -0.23
N ARG A 149 -6.78 -19.27 0.50
CA ARG A 149 -6.46 -20.64 0.89
C ARG A 149 -7.74 -21.20 1.48
N ARG A 150 -8.36 -22.16 0.79
CA ARG A 150 -9.44 -22.95 1.39
C ARG A 150 -8.81 -23.54 2.64
N SER A 151 -9.19 -23.04 3.80
CA SER A 151 -9.02 -23.75 5.05
C SER A 151 -9.74 -25.08 4.82
N THR A 152 -8.98 -26.15 4.63
CA THR A 152 -9.53 -27.50 4.80
C THR A 152 -10.25 -27.50 6.14
N PRO A 153 -11.49 -27.98 6.23
CA PRO A 153 -12.17 -28.14 7.52
C PRO A 153 -11.23 -28.87 8.46
N CYS A 154 -11.08 -28.39 9.70
CA CYS A 154 -10.43 -29.19 10.73
C CYS A 154 -11.16 -30.54 10.77
N PRO A 155 -10.46 -31.68 10.71
CA PRO A 155 -11.10 -32.97 10.91
C PRO A 155 -11.77 -32.93 12.28
N ASP A 156 -13.05 -33.29 12.31
CA ASP A 156 -13.80 -33.37 13.54
C ASP A 156 -13.12 -34.39 14.47
N ARG A 157 -13.16 -34.13 15.77
CA ARG A 157 -12.37 -34.85 16.79
C ARG A 157 -12.85 -36.29 17.04
N ALA A 158 -13.62 -36.86 16.11
CA ALA A 158 -14.33 -38.12 16.23
C ALA A 158 -13.58 -39.34 15.65
N ASP A 159 -12.48 -39.16 14.92
CA ASP A 159 -11.72 -40.26 14.29
C ASP A 159 -10.39 -40.58 15.00
N ILE A 160 -10.43 -40.74 16.33
CA ILE A 160 -9.39 -41.48 17.05
C ILE A 160 -10.11 -42.56 17.87
N GLY A 161 -10.40 -43.67 17.18
CA GLY A 161 -10.72 -44.95 17.81
C GLY A 161 -9.45 -45.71 18.15
#